data_AF-A0A969A4I3-F1
#
_entry.id   AF-A0A969A4I3-F1
#
_cell.length_a   1.000
_cell.length_b   1.000
_cell.length_c   1.000
_cell.angle_alpha   90.00
_cell.angle_beta   90.00
_cell.angle_gamma   90.00
#
_symmetry.space_group_name_H-M   'P 1'
#
loop_
_entity.id
_entity.type
_entity.pdbx_description
1 polymer ?
#
loop_
_entity_poly.entity_id
_entity_poly.type
_entity_poly.pdbx_seq_one_letter_code
_entity_poly.pdbx_strand_id
1 'polypeptide(L)' 'MLKRSKFETTQSQIMHRAEDLINAASNRYRITVQVANRAKRRRYEDFDNTEDVLMKPVLRSIIEMSDELTQPEIIGEL' A
#
# COMPACT_ATOMS: atom_id res chain seq x y z
N MET A 1 -18.71 -8.99 19.39
CA MET A 1 -18.01 -7.71 19.60
C MET A 1 -16.84 -7.67 18.63
N LEU A 2 -16.98 -7.00 17.49
CA LEU A 2 -15.92 -6.90 16.48
C LEU A 2 -14.78 -6.07 17.09
N LYS A 3 -13.62 -6.68 17.36
CA LYS A 3 -12.40 -5.96 17.70
C LYS A 3 -12.06 -5.07 16.51
N ARG A 4 -12.43 -3.78 16.56
CA ARG A 4 -11.95 -2.76 15.61
C ARG A 4 -10.43 -2.71 15.78
N SER A 5 -9.74 -3.28 14.81
CA SER A 5 -8.27 -3.33 14.75
C SER A 5 -7.71 -1.91 14.74
N LYS A 6 -6.52 -1.71 15.34
CA LYS A 6 -5.84 -0.42 15.55
C LYS A 6 -5.44 0.34 14.27
N PHE A 7 -5.88 -0.10 13.10
CA PHE A 7 -5.63 0.52 11.80
C PHE A 7 -6.94 0.66 11.01
N GLU A 8 -7.88 1.47 11.49
CA GLU A 8 -9.01 1.89 10.65
C GLU A 8 -8.57 3.01 9.71
N THR A 9 -7.75 2.68 8.71
CA THR A 9 -7.63 3.57 7.54
C THR A 9 -8.98 3.58 6.86
N THR A 10 -9.65 4.73 6.85
CA THR A 10 -11.00 4.82 6.28
C THR A 10 -10.94 4.59 4.78
N GLN A 11 -12.04 4.13 4.18
CA GLN A 11 -12.14 4.00 2.72
C GLN A 11 -11.76 5.31 2.01
N SER A 12 -12.15 6.47 2.57
CA SER A 12 -11.81 7.78 2.02
C SER A 12 -10.29 8.05 2.02
N GLN A 13 -9.59 7.70 3.10
CA GLN A 13 -8.12 7.83 3.16
C GLN A 13 -7.43 6.95 2.11
N ILE A 14 -7.92 5.74 1.88
CA ILE A 14 -7.39 4.86 0.82
C ILE A 14 -7.58 5.50 -0.56
N MET A 15 -8.75 6.07 -0.83
CA MET A 15 -9.03 6.73 -2.12
C MET A 15 -8.11 7.94 -2.33
N HIS A 16 -7.90 8.76 -1.31
CA HIS A 16 -6.96 9.89 -1.39
C HIS A 16 -5.54 9.41 -1.70
N ARG A 17 -5.06 8.38 -0.99
CA ARG A 17 -3.72 7.82 -1.22
C ARG A 17 -3.57 7.22 -2.62
N ALA A 18 -4.62 6.59 -3.14
CA ALA A 18 -4.63 6.10 -4.52
C ALA A 18 -4.58 7.25 -5.54
N GLU A 19 -5.27 8.35 -5.25
CA GLU A 19 -5.21 9.57 -6.07
C GLU A 19 -3.82 10.21 -6.05
N ASP A 20 -3.16 10.27 -4.89
CA ASP A 20 -1.77 10.76 -4.76
C ASP A 20 -0.81 9.94 -5.66
N LEU A 21 -0.92 8.61 -5.64
CA LEU A 21 -0.13 7.73 -6.50
C LEU A 21 -0.38 7.99 -7.99
N ILE A 22 -1.64 8.21 -8.38
CA ILE A 22 -2.04 8.49 -9.76
C ILE A 22 -1.51 9.85 -10.21
N ASN A 23 -1.58 10.87 -9.35
CA ASN A 23 -1.17 12.24 -9.63
C ASN A 23 0.36 12.39 -9.68
N ALA A 24 1.09 11.65 -8.84
CA ALA A 24 2.55 11.64 -8.85
C ALA A 24 3.13 10.87 -10.05
N ALA A 25 2.34 9.98 -10.68
CA ALA A 25 2.80 9.15 -11.78
C ALA A 25 2.65 9.86 -13.13
N SER A 26 3.74 9.88 -13.92
CA SER A 26 3.69 10.33 -15.32
C SER A 26 2.88 9.40 -16.24
N ASN A 27 2.54 8.19 -15.77
CA ASN A 27 1.71 7.23 -16.49
C ASN A 27 0.84 6.41 -15.53
N ARG A 28 -0.48 6.61 -15.65
CA ARG A 28 -1.51 5.96 -14.81
C ARG A 28 -1.54 4.43 -14.93
N TYR A 29 -1.27 3.89 -16.11
CA TYR A 29 -1.20 2.44 -16.30
C TYR A 29 0.01 1.84 -15.60
N ARG A 30 1.16 2.51 -15.69
CA ARG A 30 2.40 2.04 -15.07
C ARG A 30 2.25 1.92 -13.56
N ILE A 31 1.70 2.95 -12.90
CA ILE A 31 1.49 2.92 -11.45
C ILE A 31 0.45 1.86 -11.04
N THR A 32 -0.62 1.70 -11.81
CA THR A 32 -1.63 0.65 -11.57
C THR A 32 -1.01 -0.74 -11.61
N VAL A 33 -0.16 -1.01 -12.61
CA VAL A 33 0.56 -2.28 -12.76
C VAL A 33 1.56 -2.48 -11.62
N GLN A 34 2.25 -1.42 -11.16
CA GLN A 34 3.16 -1.50 -10.02
C GLN A 34 2.42 -1.89 -8.73
N VAL A 35 1.31 -1.23 -8.42
CA VAL A 35 0.44 -1.56 -7.27
C VAL A 35 -0.02 -3.02 -7.36
N ALA A 36 -0.50 -3.46 -8.52
CA ALA A 36 -0.96 -4.83 -8.74
C ALA A 36 0.15 -5.86 -8.55
N ASN A 37 1.35 -5.60 -9.10
CA ASN A 37 2.50 -6.49 -8.96
C ASN A 37 2.95 -6.61 -7.51
N ARG A 38 2.96 -5.50 -6.76
CA ARG A 38 3.32 -5.50 -5.34
C ARG A 38 2.30 -6.26 -4.48
N ALA A 39 1.01 -6.05 -4.74
CA ALA A 39 -0.06 -6.80 -4.09
C ALA A 39 0.02 -8.31 -4.40
N LYS A 40 0.35 -8.66 -5.64
CA LYS A 40 0.52 -10.05 -6.07
C LYS A 40 1.68 -10.72 -5.33
N ARG A 41 2.85 -10.07 -5.23
CA ARG A 41 4.03 -10.61 -4.51
C ARG A 41 3.71 -10.90 -3.04
N ARG A 42 3.09 -9.95 -2.33
CA ARG A 42 2.68 -10.15 -0.92
C ARG A 42 1.75 -11.34 -0.74
N ARG A 43 0.83 -11.59 -1.68
CA ARG A 43 -0.03 -12.79 -1.60
C ARG A 43 0.75 -14.11 -1.62
N TYR A 44 1.94 -14.13 -2.21
CA TYR A 44 2.82 -15.30 -2.21
C TYR A 44 3.77 -15.33 -1.00
N GLU A 45 4.24 -14.16 -0.54
CA GLU A 45 5.11 -14.04 0.64
C GLU A 45 4.36 -14.29 1.96
N ASP A 46 3.12 -13.81 2.06
CA ASP A 46 2.24 -14.00 3.23
C ASP A 46 1.58 -15.40 3.23
N PHE A 47 1.76 -16.22 2.17
CA PHE A 47 1.17 -17.57 2.10
C PHE A 47 1.70 -18.49 3.20
N ASP A 48 2.97 -18.31 3.60
CA ASP A 48 3.62 -19.10 4.65
C ASP A 48 3.41 -18.51 6.06
N ASN A 49 2.88 -17.28 6.17
CA ASN A 49 2.55 -16.63 7.44
C ASN A 49 1.04 -16.73 7.71
N THR A 50 0.64 -17.71 8.50
CA THR A 50 -0.74 -17.95 8.93
C THR A 50 -1.26 -16.93 9.96
N GLU A 51 -0.45 -15.96 10.39
CA GLU A 51 -0.92 -14.86 11.23
C GLU A 51 -1.69 -13.83 10.41
N ASP A 52 -3.02 -13.89 10.57
CA ASP A 52 -4.04 -12.87 10.31
C ASP A 52 -3.63 -11.78 9.30
N VAL A 53 -3.88 -12.04 8.01
CA VAL A 53 -3.84 -11.01 6.97
C VAL A 53 -4.98 -10.01 7.24
N LEU A 54 -4.71 -9.05 8.14
CA LEU A 54 -5.67 -8.05 8.61
C LEU A 54 -6.11 -7.08 7.51
N MET A 55 -5.44 -7.08 6.35
CA MET A 55 -5.70 -6.15 5.26
C MET A 55 -5.47 -6.80 3.89
N LYS A 56 -6.38 -6.53 2.94
CA LYS A 56 -6.22 -6.99 1.56
C LYS A 56 -4.88 -6.47 0.97
N PRO A 57 -4.07 -7.32 0.31
CA PRO A 57 -2.75 -6.93 -0.20
C PRO A 57 -2.74 -5.69 -1.11
N VAL A 58 -3.83 -5.44 -1.84
CA VAL A 58 -3.98 -4.25 -2.69
C VAL A 58 -4.06 -2.96 -1.86
N LEU A 59 -4.83 -2.97 -0.77
CA LEU A 59 -4.98 -1.79 0.10
C LEU A 59 -3.65 -1.47 0.79
N ARG A 60 -2.97 -2.51 1.29
CA ARG A 60 -1.64 -2.40 1.87
C ARG A 60 -0.62 -1.84 0.87
N SER A 61 -0.67 -2.30 -0.38
CA SER A 61 0.19 -1.77 -1.46
C SER A 61 -0.03 -0.29 -1.70
N ILE A 62 -1.28 0.17 -1.74
CA ILE A 62 -1.62 1.58 -1.94
C ILE A 62 -1.08 2.43 -0.79
N ILE A 63 -1.26 1.98 0.45
CA ILE A 63 -0.79 2.71 1.64
C ILE A 63 0.74 2.81 1.63
N GLU A 64 1.45 1.68 1.55
CA GLU A 64 2.91 1.67 1.62
C GLU A 64 3.55 2.41 0.45
N MET A 65 3.02 2.24 -0.78
CA MET A 65 3.52 2.99 -1.93
C MET A 65 3.26 4.49 -1.81
N SER A 66 2.14 4.88 -1.20
CA SER A 66 1.83 6.29 -0.95
C SER A 66 2.75 6.86 0.13
N ASP A 67 3.04 6.10 1.19
CA ASP A 67 3.97 6.52 2.24
C ASP A 67 5.39 6.71 1.67
N GLU A 68 5.87 5.80 0.80
CA GLU A 68 7.14 5.91 0.07
C GLU A 68 7.26 7.20 -0.77
N LEU A 69 6.15 7.70 -1.34
CA LEU A 69 6.16 8.98 -2.05
C LEU A 69 6.34 10.18 -1.12
N THR A 70 5.82 10.08 0.11
CA THR A 70 5.83 11.17 1.11
C THR A 70 7.06 11.17 2.01
N GLN A 71 7.75 10.03 2.12
CA GLN A 71 9.04 9.88 2.77
C GLN A 71 10.09 9.51 1.71
N PRO A 72 10.61 10.49 0.96
CA PRO A 72 11.85 10.27 0.22
C PRO A 72 12.91 9.86 1.24
N GLU A 73 13.59 8.76 0.95
CA GLU A 73 14.63 8.13 1.76
C GLU A 73 15.45 9.16 2.55
N ILE A 74 15.56 9.01 3.87
CA ILE A 74 16.58 9.72 4.65
C ILE A 74 17.92 9.15 4.18
N ILE A 75 18.44 9.63 3.06
CA ILE A 75 19.83 9.42 2.68
C ILE A 75 20.63 10.24 3.69
N GLY A 76 20.93 9.63 4.83
CA GLY A 76 22.07 10.04 5.63
C GLY A 76 23.31 9.74 4.80
N GLU A 77 23.94 10.78 4.27
CA GLU A 77 25.31 10.68 3.80
C GLU A 77 26.17 10.14 4.94
N LEU A 78 26.72 8.95 4.75
CA LEU A 78 27.81 8.37 5.53
C LEU A 78 29.02 8.20 4.62
#